data_AF-A0A497QE35-F1
#
_entry.id   AF-A0A497QE35-F1
#
_cell.length_a   1.000
_cell.length_b   1.000
_cell.length_c   1.000
_cell.angle_alpha   90.00
_cell.angle_beta   90.00
_cell.angle_gamma   90.00
#
_symmetry.space_group_name_H-M   'P 1'
#
loop_
_entity.id
_entity.type
_entity.pdbx_description
1 polymer ?
#
loop_
_entity_poly.entity_id
_entity_poly.type
_entity_poly.pdbx_seq_one_letter_code
_entity_poly.pdbx_strand_id
1 'polypeptide(L)'
;QVLCPISKRDELIALLIKYTTTLGVRFYNTYRICLSRKIISVPVKIRENSHQISVKVALDANQHIVHYKIEYTDLETLSEKYGIPIIQIEDLLKNQVSLGLLTSLLQAQPN
;
A
#
# COMPACT_ATOMS: atom_id res chain seq x y z
N GLN A 1 0.42 19.22 -9.09
CA GLN A 1 1.08 18.36 -10.11
C GLN A 1 0.26 17.07 -10.23
N VAL A 2 0.10 16.51 -11.42
CA VAL A 2 -0.68 15.28 -11.66
C VAL A 2 0.23 14.23 -12.30
N LEU A 3 0.21 12.99 -11.80
CA LEU A 3 0.85 11.84 -12.44
C LEU A 3 -0.23 10.98 -13.09
N CYS A 4 -0.02 10.58 -14.34
CA CYS A 4 -0.99 9.76 -15.06
C CYS A 4 -0.30 8.78 -16.02
N PRO A 5 -0.97 7.67 -16.36
CA PRO A 5 -0.58 6.86 -17.50
C PRO A 5 -0.61 7.70 -18.78
N ILE A 6 0.33 7.47 -19.69
CA ILE A 6 0.44 8.23 -20.95
C ILE A 6 -0.85 8.15 -21.79
N SER A 7 -1.58 7.03 -21.71
CA SER A 7 -2.86 6.82 -22.39
C SER A 7 -3.97 7.76 -21.95
N LYS A 8 -3.87 8.38 -20.76
CA LYS A 8 -4.85 9.32 -20.21
C LYS A 8 -4.43 10.79 -20.34
N ARG A 9 -3.31 11.08 -21.00
CA ARG A 9 -2.73 12.43 -21.06
C ARG A 9 -3.73 13.46 -21.58
N ASP A 10 -4.31 13.21 -22.75
CA ASP A 10 -5.13 14.22 -23.45
C ASP A 10 -6.48 14.43 -22.75
N GLU A 11 -7.07 13.36 -22.20
CA GLU A 11 -8.26 13.42 -21.34
C GLU A 11 -8.01 14.33 -20.12
N LEU A 12 -6.88 14.13 -19.43
CA LEU A 12 -6.54 14.92 -18.25
C LEU A 12 -6.19 16.38 -18.57
N ILE A 13 -5.50 16.64 -19.69
CA ILE A 13 -5.24 18.01 -20.14
C ILE A 13 -6.56 18.75 -20.39
N ALA A 14 -7.51 18.11 -21.08
CA ALA A 14 -8.82 18.69 -21.34
C ALA A 14 -9.59 18.99 -20.04
N LEU A 15 -9.58 18.06 -19.07
CA LEU A 15 -10.21 18.26 -17.76
C LEU A 15 -9.58 19.43 -16.99
N LEU A 16 -8.25 19.51 -16.97
CA LEU A 16 -7.54 20.58 -16.26
C LEU A 16 -7.82 21.95 -16.88
N ILE A 17 -7.79 22.09 -18.21
CA ILE A 17 -8.10 23.37 -18.88
C ILE A 17 -9.57 23.74 -18.66
N LYS A 18 -10.50 22.77 -18.72
CA LYS A 18 -11.93 23.03 -18.59
C LYS A 18 -12.33 23.48 -17.18
N TYR A 19 -11.80 22.84 -16.14
CA TYR A 19 -12.28 23.03 -14.76
C TYR A 19 -11.37 23.88 -13.90
N THR A 20 -10.21 24.28 -14.41
CA THR A 20 -9.35 25.25 -13.72
C THR A 20 -9.29 26.54 -14.52
N THR A 21 -8.77 27.61 -13.91
CA THR A 21 -8.54 28.88 -14.59
C THR A 21 -7.19 28.91 -15.32
N THR A 22 -6.57 27.74 -15.56
CA THR A 22 -5.27 27.68 -16.23
C THR A 22 -5.40 27.96 -17.72
N LEU A 23 -4.46 28.74 -18.26
CA LEU A 23 -4.37 29.01 -19.70
C LEU A 23 -3.55 27.96 -20.45
N GLY A 24 -2.92 27.03 -19.73
CA GLY A 24 -2.12 25.96 -20.33
C GLY A 24 -1.61 24.96 -19.31
N VAL A 25 -1.09 23.84 -19.79
CA VAL A 25 -0.55 22.75 -18.97
C VAL A 25 0.84 22.39 -19.49
N ARG A 26 1.80 22.16 -18.59
CA ARG A 26 3.12 21.60 -18.92
C ARG A 26 3.11 20.12 -18.55
N PHE A 27 3.54 19.27 -19.48
CA PHE A 27 3.63 17.82 -19.28
C PHE A 27 5.06 17.34 -19.50
N TYR A 28 5.44 16.30 -18.74
CA TYR A 28 6.75 15.65 -18.85
C TYR A 28 6.53 14.15 -18.82
N ASN A 29 7.12 13.44 -19.79
CA ASN A 29 7.15 11.99 -19.75
C ASN A 29 8.28 11.53 -18.84
N THR A 30 8.02 10.52 -18.02
CA THR A 30 9.02 9.91 -17.14
C THR A 30 8.88 8.41 -17.12
N TYR A 31 10.01 7.72 -16.99
CA TYR A 31 10.03 6.29 -16.72
C TYR A 31 10.00 6.07 -15.22
N ARG A 32 9.18 5.10 -14.80
CA ARG A 32 9.06 4.72 -13.39
C ARG A 32 9.49 3.27 -13.22
N ILE A 33 10.57 3.06 -12.49
CA ILE A 33 11.00 1.73 -12.05
C ILE A 33 10.29 1.44 -10.72
N CYS A 34 9.52 0.36 -10.66
CA CYS A 34 8.78 -0.05 -9.47
C CYS A 34 9.20 -1.45 -9.04
N LEU A 35 9.26 -1.68 -7.73
CA LEU A 35 9.26 -3.04 -7.19
C LEU A 35 7.90 -3.69 -7.47
N SER A 36 7.90 -5.01 -7.63
CA SER A 36 6.65 -5.77 -7.67
C SER A 36 6.04 -5.78 -6.27
N ARG A 37 4.72 -5.86 -6.17
CA ARG A 37 4.02 -5.75 -4.88
C ARG A 37 2.90 -6.78 -4.79
N LYS A 38 2.78 -7.40 -3.62
CA LYS A 38 1.67 -8.30 -3.26
C LYS A 38 1.03 -7.80 -1.96
N ILE A 39 -0.24 -8.11 -1.77
CA ILE A 39 -0.95 -7.88 -0.52
C ILE A 39 -1.20 -9.25 0.10
N ILE A 40 -0.76 -9.44 1.34
CA ILE A 40 -0.88 -10.70 2.08
C ILE A 40 -1.79 -10.46 3.27
N SER A 41 -2.76 -11.36 3.47
CA SER A 41 -3.55 -11.38 4.69
C SER A 41 -2.77 -12.05 5.81
N VAL A 42 -2.57 -11.36 6.93
CA VAL A 42 -1.82 -11.86 8.08
C VAL A 42 -2.73 -11.90 9.31
N PRO A 43 -2.84 -13.07 9.99
CA PRO A 43 -3.56 -13.15 11.25
C PRO A 43 -2.77 -12.42 12.36
N VAL A 44 -3.44 -11.54 13.07
CA VAL A 44 -2.88 -10.80 14.21
C VAL A 44 -3.86 -10.78 15.37
N LYS A 45 -3.35 -10.58 16.58
CA LYS A 45 -4.15 -10.53 17.80
C LYS A 45 -4.00 -9.18 18.49
N ILE A 46 -5.12 -8.58 18.87
CA ILE A 46 -5.15 -7.39 19.73
C ILE A 46 -6.06 -7.72 20.92
N ARG A 47 -5.48 -7.67 22.13
CA ARG A 47 -6.11 -8.17 23.35
C ARG A 47 -6.49 -9.65 23.17
N GLU A 48 -7.78 -9.99 23.27
CA GLU A 48 -8.27 -11.37 23.12
C GLU A 48 -8.82 -11.68 21.72
N ASN A 49 -8.90 -10.68 20.83
CA ASN A 49 -9.53 -10.83 19.53
C ASN A 49 -8.50 -11.03 18.41
N SER A 50 -8.80 -11.95 17.49
CA SER A 50 -8.04 -12.17 16.27
C SER A 50 -8.59 -11.32 15.12
N HIS A 51 -7.71 -10.79 14.29
CA HIS A 51 -8.01 -10.02 13.09
C HIS A 51 -7.16 -10.51 11.92
N GLN A 52 -7.64 -10.25 10.71
CA GLN A 52 -6.84 -10.39 9.50
C GLN A 52 -6.47 -8.99 9.03
N ILE A 53 -5.18 -8.73 8.88
CA ILE A 53 -4.68 -7.45 8.36
C ILE A 53 -3.99 -7.66 7.03
N SER A 54 -4.09 -6.67 6.16
CA SER A 54 -3.44 -6.63 4.87
C SER A 54 -2.04 -6.06 5.03
N VAL A 55 -1.04 -6.83 4.62
CA VAL A 55 0.35 -6.40 4.59
C VAL A 55 0.78 -6.29 3.13
N LYS A 56 1.07 -5.05 2.71
CA LYS A 56 1.65 -4.75 1.41
C LYS A 56 3.14 -5.07 1.46
N VAL A 57 3.55 -6.09 0.73
CA VAL A 57 4.95 -6.47 0.57
C VAL A 57 5.48 -5.98 -0.77
N ALA A 58 6.70 -5.45 -0.75
CA ALA A 58 7.44 -5.09 -1.95
C ALA A 58 8.54 -6.13 -2.19
N LEU A 59 8.60 -6.62 -3.43
CA LEU A 59 9.47 -7.71 -3.84
C LEU A 59 10.44 -7.25 -4.91
N ASP A 60 11.68 -7.72 -4.82
CA ASP A 60 12.69 -7.53 -5.86
C ASP A 60 12.42 -8.42 -7.09
N ALA A 61 13.33 -8.37 -8.07
CA ALA A 61 13.23 -9.19 -9.28
C ALA A 61 13.32 -10.71 -8.99
N ASN A 62 13.91 -11.10 -7.86
CA ASN A 62 14.10 -12.47 -7.42
C ASN A 62 12.99 -12.95 -6.45
N GLN A 63 11.90 -12.19 -6.30
CA GLN A 63 10.80 -12.45 -5.37
C GLN A 63 11.18 -12.40 -3.87
N HIS A 64 12.30 -11.78 -3.50
CA HIS A 64 12.63 -11.53 -2.10
C HIS A 64 11.94 -10.28 -1.57
N ILE A 65 11.48 -10.34 -0.33
CA ILE A 65 10.87 -9.20 0.37
C ILE A 65 11.96 -8.15 0.63
N VAL A 66 11.82 -6.98 0.01
CA VAL A 66 12.69 -5.81 0.25
C VAL A 66 12.17 -5.02 1.45
N HIS A 67 10.84 -4.81 1.51
CA HIS A 67 10.17 -4.15 2.62
C HIS A 67 8.70 -4.55 2.66
N TYR A 68 8.06 -4.29 3.79
CA TYR A 68 6.62 -4.49 3.95
C TYR A 68 6.01 -3.35 4.76
N LYS A 69 4.71 -3.14 4.60
CA LYS A 69 3.93 -2.19 5.40
C LYS A 69 2.52 -2.73 5.61
N ILE A 70 2.00 -2.56 6.82
CA ILE A 70 0.58 -2.83 7.11
C ILE A 70 -0.26 -1.76 6.42
N GLU A 71 -1.36 -2.14 5.77
CA GLU A 71 -2.23 -1.17 5.10
C GLU A 71 -2.83 -0.19 6.11
N TYR A 72 -2.80 1.09 5.75
CA TYR A 72 -3.27 2.16 6.62
C TYR A 72 -4.72 1.99 7.03
N THR A 73 -5.58 1.54 6.10
CA THR A 73 -7.01 1.30 6.35
C THR A 73 -7.25 0.28 7.45
N ASP A 74 -6.41 -0.74 7.56
CA ASP A 74 -6.52 -1.73 8.64
C ASP A 74 -6.05 -1.14 9.98
N LEU A 75 -4.98 -0.34 9.96
CA LEU A 75 -4.52 0.38 11.16
C LEU A 75 -5.56 1.37 11.67
N GLU A 76 -6.19 2.13 10.77
CA GLU A 76 -7.26 3.08 11.07
C GLU A 76 -8.47 2.36 11.69
N THR A 77 -8.96 1.31 11.03
CA THR A 77 -10.10 0.51 11.52
C THR A 77 -9.83 -0.07 12.93
N LEU A 78 -8.63 -0.59 13.16
CA LEU A 78 -8.25 -1.15 14.46
C LEU A 78 -8.04 -0.04 15.51
N SER A 79 -7.49 1.10 15.13
CA SER A 79 -7.32 2.27 16.00
C SER A 79 -8.67 2.75 16.54
N GLU A 80 -9.64 2.94 15.65
CA GLU A 80 -11.01 3.34 16.01
C GLU A 80 -11.68 2.29 16.91
N LYS A 81 -11.59 1.00 16.53
CA LYS A 81 -12.20 -0.10 17.27
C LYS A 81 -11.69 -0.24 18.69
N TYR A 82 -10.39 0.00 18.93
CA TYR A 82 -9.75 -0.21 20.23
C TYR A 82 -9.54 1.09 21.02
N GLY A 83 -9.76 2.25 20.41
CA GLY A 83 -9.46 3.56 21.00
C GLY A 83 -7.96 3.78 21.25
N ILE A 84 -7.11 3.14 20.45
CA ILE A 84 -5.65 3.18 20.59
C ILE A 84 -5.08 4.00 19.42
N PRO A 85 -4.14 4.93 19.62
CA PRO A 85 -3.53 5.67 18.52
C PRO A 85 -2.94 4.76 17.43
N ILE A 86 -3.10 5.12 16.15
CA ILE A 86 -2.60 4.36 15.00
C ILE A 86 -1.12 3.95 15.15
N ILE A 87 -0.26 4.85 15.64
CA ILE A 87 1.17 4.57 15.85
C ILE A 87 1.36 3.40 16.84
N GLN A 88 0.60 3.39 17.93
CA GLN A 88 0.66 2.31 18.92
C GLN A 88 0.08 1.00 18.38
N ILE A 89 -1.00 1.06 17.60
CA ILE A 89 -1.54 -0.13 16.89
C ILE A 89 -0.48 -0.70 15.95
N GLU A 90 0.16 0.15 15.14
CA GLU A 90 1.19 -0.28 14.21
C GLU A 90 2.36 -0.97 14.94
N ASP A 91 2.82 -0.39 16.06
CA ASP A 91 3.91 -0.96 16.86
C ASP A 91 3.52 -2.29 17.54
N LEU A 92 2.29 -2.42 18.02
CA LEU A 92 1.76 -3.68 18.55
C LEU A 92 1.72 -4.78 17.48
N LEU A 93 1.38 -4.42 16.25
CA LEU A 93 1.26 -5.36 15.13
C LEU A 93 2.61 -5.72 14.52
N LYS A 94 3.57 -4.80 14.48
CA LYS A 94 4.94 -5.06 13.99
C LYS A 94 5.61 -6.22 14.73
N ASN A 95 5.35 -6.39 16.02
CA ASN A 95 5.90 -7.51 16.80
C ASN A 95 5.33 -8.87 16.40
N GLN A 96 4.20 -8.90 15.69
CA GLN A 96 3.52 -10.14 15.25
C GLN A 96 3.80 -10.44 13.77
N VAL A 97 4.07 -9.41 12.97
CA VAL A 97 4.39 -9.54 11.55
C VAL A 97 5.90 -9.68 11.37
N SER A 98 6.38 -10.91 11.16
CA SER A 98 7.80 -11.18 10.89
C SER A 98 8.06 -11.50 9.41
N LEU A 99 9.29 -11.23 8.95
CA LEU A 99 9.73 -11.58 7.59
C LEU A 99 9.60 -13.08 7.29
N GLY A 100 9.84 -13.94 8.29
CA GLY A 100 9.68 -15.39 8.16
C GLY A 100 8.22 -15.79 7.91
N LEU A 101 7.29 -15.18 8.64
CA LEU A 101 5.85 -15.38 8.45
C LEU A 101 5.37 -14.88 7.08
N LEU A 102 5.83 -13.71 6.64
CA LEU A 102 5.44 -13.18 5.33
C LEU A 102 5.98 -14.03 4.18
N THR A 103 7.20 -14.53 4.30
CA THR A 103 7.80 -15.39 3.27
C THR A 103 7.04 -16.72 3.15
N SER A 104 6.64 -17.33 4.28
CA SER A 104 5.87 -18.58 4.24
C SER A 104 4.47 -18.39 3.65
N LEU A 105 3.79 -17.29 4.00
CA LEU A 105 2.49 -16.96 3.44
C LEU A 105 2.56 -16.64 1.93
N LEU A 106 3.66 -16.02 1.46
CA LEU A 106 3.88 -15.81 0.03
C LEU A 106 4.05 -17.11 -0.75
N GLN A 107 4.74 -18.09 -0.17
CA GLN A 107 4.94 -19.41 -0.80
C GLN A 107 3.64 -20.24 -0.81
N ALA A 108 2.76 -20.03 0.17
CA ALA A 108 1.48 -20.73 0.30
C ALA A 108 0.36 -20.14 -0.57
N GLN A 109 0.53 -18.94 -1.12
CA GLN A 109 -0.43 -18.32 -2.05
C GLN A 109 -0.07 -18.75 -3.49
N PRO A 110 -0.82 -19.68 -4.12
CA PRO A 110 -0.58 -19.99 -5.53
C PRO A 110 -0.87 -18.76 -6.39
N ASN A 111 -0.13 -18.63 -7.50
CA ASN A 111 -0.31 -17.56 -8.49
C ASN A 111 -1.73 -17.54 -9.07
#